data_AF-A0A7C8CX44-F1
#
_entry.id   AF-A0A7C8CX44-F1
#
_cell.length_a   1.000
_cell.length_b   1.000
_cell.length_c   1.000
_cell.angle_alpha   90.00
_cell.angle_beta   90.00
_cell.angle_gamma   90.00
#
_symmetry.space_group_name_H-M   'P 1'
#
loop_
_entity.id
_entity.type
_entity.pdbx_description
1 polymer ?
#
loop_
_entity_poly.entity_id
_entity_poly.type
_entity_poly.pdbx_seq_one_letter_code
_entity_poly.pdbx_strand_id
1 'polypeptide(L)'
;VEEASEDKRRLVCYDCGIACDLGQMKSERIDFLDHLDAHKDETTVSSQRDADLETVRAASKLRHESRVNPNQPPVRKELDRPSYSYRVRYAKVGCSRFMGHLDLNRMLPRAVRRAGYSPAYSQGFHPIPQMSFGPPLRLGMAGLCEVMDIRLQEQVDPKVLADALSQQLPHGFEIRSVHSIGAAAPKLSAVSNWADFLILVSQEAASAVTAEQLVEFLNPHEIKVERFSKKGKRRIVDIRPGVASLEWIDEVPEDATELLEVRDDERLLQMRICLQGDHQLKPEEVLTMIFEGVVPEGTQVIRRRLLPAPTVELVSTI
;
A
#
# COMPACT_ATOMS: atom_id res chain seq x y z
N VAL A 1 -17.94 14.68 33.66
CA VAL A 1 -16.92 15.63 33.12
C VAL A 1 -15.51 15.12 33.35
N GLU A 2 -15.17 14.64 34.55
CA GLU A 2 -13.80 14.22 34.93
C GLU A 2 -13.22 13.13 34.02
N GLU A 3 -13.89 11.97 33.88
CA GLU A 3 -13.42 10.86 33.04
C GLU A 3 -13.24 11.26 31.57
N ALA A 4 -14.21 12.01 31.01
CA ALA A 4 -14.16 12.47 29.62
C ALA A 4 -13.01 13.47 29.37
N SER A 5 -12.64 14.26 30.38
CA SER A 5 -11.53 15.21 30.31
C SER A 5 -10.18 14.48 30.39
N GLU A 6 -10.10 13.40 31.17
CA GLU A 6 -8.90 12.57 31.33
C GLU A 6 -8.60 11.66 30.12
N ASP A 7 -9.59 11.32 29.30
CA ASP A 7 -9.40 10.45 28.13
C ASP A 7 -8.57 11.12 27.02
N LYS A 8 -7.25 10.92 27.04
CA LYS A 8 -6.31 11.50 26.04
C LYS A 8 -6.22 10.71 24.73
N ARG A 9 -7.02 9.66 24.55
CA ARG A 9 -6.95 8.84 23.32
C ARG A 9 -7.42 9.67 22.13
N ARG A 10 -6.73 9.53 20.99
CA ARG A 10 -7.20 10.11 19.72
C ARG A 10 -8.44 9.34 19.29
N LEU A 11 -9.54 10.07 19.07
CA LEU A 11 -10.74 9.50 18.50
C LEU A 11 -10.44 9.02 17.08
N VAL A 12 -10.66 7.75 16.83
CA VAL A 12 -10.57 7.17 15.49
C VAL A 12 -11.97 7.26 14.89
N CYS A 13 -12.08 7.71 13.64
CA CYS A 13 -13.35 7.65 12.94
C CYS A 13 -13.74 6.16 12.81
N TYR A 14 -14.76 5.74 13.55
CA TYR A 14 -15.22 4.34 13.52
C TYR A 14 -15.74 3.92 12.15
N ASP A 15 -16.06 4.88 11.27
CA ASP A 15 -16.50 4.59 9.90
C ASP A 15 -15.35 4.09 9.01
N CYS A 16 -14.20 4.78 8.96
CA CYS A 16 -13.11 4.47 8.04
C CYS A 16 -11.80 3.99 8.68
N GLY A 17 -11.70 3.96 10.02
CA GLY A 17 -10.50 3.51 10.75
C GLY A 17 -9.29 4.44 10.62
N ILE A 18 -9.44 5.60 9.98
CA ILE A 18 -8.37 6.61 9.86
C ILE A 18 -8.51 7.59 11.02
N ALA A 19 -7.38 7.94 11.66
CA ALA A 19 -7.33 8.99 12.67
C ALA A 19 -7.68 10.36 12.03
N CYS A 20 -8.95 10.70 12.00
CA CYS A 20 -9.42 12.06 11.76
C CYS A 20 -9.26 12.87 13.05
N ASP A 21 -8.96 14.16 12.93
CA ASP A 21 -8.98 15.07 14.08
C ASP A 21 -10.44 15.36 14.45
N LEU A 22 -10.95 14.61 15.43
CA LEU A 22 -12.30 14.77 15.98
C LEU A 22 -12.26 15.51 17.33
N GLY A 23 -11.24 16.34 17.57
CA GLY A 23 -11.08 17.10 18.81
C GLY A 23 -12.31 17.94 19.17
N GLN A 24 -12.97 18.50 18.16
CA GLN A 24 -14.19 19.29 18.33
C GLN A 24 -15.34 18.48 18.95
N MET A 25 -15.56 17.24 18.54
CA MET A 25 -16.61 16.39 19.14
C MET A 25 -16.32 16.06 20.60
N LYS A 26 -15.03 15.96 20.96
CA LYS A 26 -14.62 15.72 22.35
C LYS A 26 -14.90 16.95 23.22
N SER A 27 -14.59 18.15 22.76
CA SER A 27 -14.91 19.38 23.49
C SER A 27 -16.42 19.55 23.64
N GLU A 28 -17.18 19.35 22.57
CA GLU A 28 -18.66 19.44 22.61
C GLU A 28 -19.26 18.44 23.62
N ARG A 29 -18.75 17.21 23.68
CA ARG A 29 -19.20 16.23 24.70
C ARG A 29 -18.92 16.70 26.12
N ILE A 30 -17.77 17.34 26.39
CA ILE A 30 -17.44 17.86 27.71
C ILE A 30 -18.40 18.99 28.08
N ASP A 31 -18.63 19.93 27.15
CA ASP A 31 -19.55 21.06 27.34
C ASP A 31 -20.99 20.57 27.62
N PHE A 32 -21.46 19.55 26.91
CA PHE A 32 -22.77 18.94 27.16
C PHE A 32 -22.86 18.27 28.53
N LEU A 33 -21.81 17.58 28.99
CA LEU A 33 -21.79 16.95 30.31
C LEU A 33 -21.76 17.99 31.43
N ASP A 34 -21.06 19.10 31.22
CA ASP A 34 -21.01 20.24 32.13
C ASP A 34 -22.38 20.92 32.21
N HIS A 35 -23.03 21.15 31.06
CA HIS A 35 -24.40 21.67 31.00
C HIS A 35 -25.43 20.78 31.73
N LEU A 36 -25.21 19.46 31.73
CA LEU A 36 -26.07 18.49 32.42
C LEU A 36 -25.71 18.29 33.90
N ASP A 37 -24.76 19.07 34.45
CA ASP A 37 -24.26 18.95 35.83
C ASP A 37 -23.69 17.53 36.14
N ALA A 38 -23.30 16.80 35.10
CA ALA A 38 -22.82 15.42 35.16
C ALA A 38 -21.30 15.37 35.39
N HIS A 39 -20.85 15.91 36.52
CA HIS A 39 -19.43 16.11 36.79
C HIS A 39 -18.68 14.80 37.06
N LYS A 40 -19.29 13.86 37.80
CA LYS A 40 -18.75 12.54 38.16
C LYS A 40 -19.71 11.42 37.78
N ASP A 41 -19.19 10.24 37.46
CA ASP A 41 -20.01 9.04 37.32
C ASP A 41 -20.37 8.50 38.71
N GLU A 42 -21.44 9.04 39.28
CA GLU A 42 -22.02 8.54 40.52
C GLU A 42 -23.02 7.42 40.22
N THR A 43 -22.54 6.35 39.60
CA THR A 43 -23.34 5.13 39.47
C THR A 43 -23.56 4.55 40.87
N THR A 44 -24.75 4.81 41.43
CA THR A 44 -25.15 4.25 42.72
C THR A 44 -25.37 2.75 42.56
N VAL A 45 -24.80 1.95 43.46
CA VAL A 45 -25.15 0.52 43.53
C VAL A 45 -26.62 0.44 43.91
N SER A 46 -27.45 -0.03 42.97
CA SER A 46 -28.89 -0.24 43.18
C SER A 46 -29.15 -0.94 44.52
N SER A 47 -29.97 -0.33 45.38
CA SER A 47 -30.27 -0.80 46.73
C SER A 47 -31.32 -1.91 46.78
N GLN A 48 -31.57 -2.64 45.68
CA GLN A 48 -32.56 -3.71 45.64
C GLN A 48 -32.05 -4.94 46.43
N ARG A 49 -32.35 -4.98 47.73
CA ARG A 49 -32.21 -6.17 48.59
C ARG A 49 -33.59 -6.64 49.06
N ASP A 50 -34.42 -7.12 48.12
CA ASP A 50 -35.65 -7.87 48.43
C ASP A 50 -35.93 -8.98 47.41
N ALA A 51 -34.90 -9.47 46.72
CA ALA A 51 -35.03 -10.55 45.73
C ALA A 51 -34.37 -11.83 46.24
N ASP A 52 -35.13 -12.92 46.21
CA ASP A 52 -34.65 -14.27 46.52
C ASP A 52 -33.53 -14.70 45.54
N LEU A 53 -32.59 -15.51 46.04
CA LEU A 53 -31.36 -15.88 45.32
C LEU A 53 -31.64 -16.55 43.97
N GLU A 54 -32.70 -17.34 43.87
CA GLU A 54 -33.11 -17.99 42.62
C GLU A 54 -33.70 -17.00 41.62
N THR A 55 -34.52 -16.05 42.08
CA THR A 55 -35.08 -14.98 41.23
C THR A 55 -33.99 -14.04 40.73
N VAL A 56 -32.99 -13.71 41.57
CA VAL A 56 -31.82 -12.91 41.15
C VAL A 56 -31.01 -13.66 40.09
N ARG A 57 -30.79 -14.97 40.25
CA ARG A 57 -30.06 -15.79 39.27
C ARG A 57 -30.81 -15.93 37.96
N ALA A 58 -32.12 -16.18 38.00
CA ALA A 58 -32.98 -16.26 36.82
C ALA A 58 -33.01 -14.92 36.06
N ALA A 59 -33.20 -13.81 36.78
CA ALA A 59 -33.17 -12.47 36.19
C ALA A 59 -31.76 -12.10 35.67
N SER A 60 -30.69 -12.54 36.34
CA SER A 60 -29.31 -12.35 35.89
C SER A 60 -29.04 -13.13 34.60
N LYS A 61 -29.51 -14.37 34.52
CA LYS A 61 -29.41 -15.20 33.31
C LYS A 61 -30.20 -14.59 32.15
N LEU A 62 -31.44 -14.14 32.39
CA LEU A 62 -32.23 -13.40 31.41
C LEU A 62 -31.54 -12.10 30.97
N ARG A 63 -30.93 -11.33 31.89
CA ARG A 63 -30.11 -10.14 31.55
C ARG A 63 -28.86 -10.49 30.77
N HIS A 64 -28.22 -11.62 31.06
CA HIS A 64 -27.04 -12.10 30.33
C HIS A 64 -27.41 -12.58 28.92
N GLU A 65 -28.53 -13.29 28.77
CA GLU A 65 -29.04 -13.78 27.49
C GLU A 65 -29.61 -12.64 26.63
N SER A 66 -30.20 -11.61 27.25
CA SER A 66 -30.69 -10.39 26.57
C SER A 66 -29.63 -9.31 26.35
N ARG A 67 -28.41 -9.49 26.88
CA ARG A 67 -27.28 -8.60 26.58
C ARG A 67 -26.90 -8.79 25.12
N VAL A 68 -27.40 -7.88 24.28
CA VAL A 68 -26.79 -7.61 22.97
C VAL A 68 -25.33 -7.28 23.26
N ASN A 69 -24.41 -8.08 22.73
CA ASN A 69 -22.99 -7.88 22.95
C ASN A 69 -22.64 -6.45 22.49
N PRO A 70 -22.27 -5.52 23.39
CA PRO A 70 -21.99 -4.14 23.01
C PRO A 70 -20.73 -4.02 22.13
N ASN A 71 -19.90 -5.08 22.08
CA ASN A 71 -18.76 -5.18 21.19
C ASN A 71 -19.12 -5.76 19.81
N GLN A 72 -20.39 -6.11 19.55
CA GLN A 72 -20.81 -6.38 18.18
C GLN A 72 -20.74 -5.07 17.38
N PRO A 73 -20.05 -5.08 16.22
CA PRO A 73 -20.06 -3.93 15.33
C PRO A 73 -21.51 -3.58 14.97
N PRO A 74 -21.84 -2.28 14.81
CA PRO A 74 -23.14 -1.90 14.30
C PRO A 74 -23.41 -2.60 12.96
N VAL A 75 -24.65 -3.03 12.72
CA VAL A 75 -25.03 -3.64 11.44
C VAL A 75 -24.87 -2.59 10.33
N ARG A 76 -23.88 -2.76 9.46
CA ARG A 76 -23.62 -1.84 8.34
C ARG A 76 -24.19 -2.40 7.05
N LYS A 77 -25.33 -1.86 6.62
CA LYS A 77 -25.99 -2.23 5.33
C LYS A 77 -25.09 -2.03 4.10
N GLU A 78 -24.05 -1.19 4.22
CA GLU A 78 -23.07 -0.93 3.17
C GLU A 78 -22.21 -2.16 2.83
N LEU A 79 -22.08 -3.09 3.76
CA LEU A 79 -21.30 -4.31 3.58
C LEU A 79 -22.00 -5.33 2.67
N ASP A 80 -23.31 -5.24 2.51
CA ASP A 80 -24.11 -6.16 1.67
C ASP A 80 -24.24 -5.68 0.21
N ARG A 81 -23.66 -4.51 -0.11
CA ARG A 81 -23.74 -3.93 -1.46
C ARG A 81 -22.88 -4.73 -2.45
N PRO A 82 -23.28 -4.82 -3.74
CA PRO A 82 -22.43 -5.38 -4.77
C PRO A 82 -21.09 -4.61 -4.81
N SER A 83 -20.02 -5.30 -5.17
CA SER A 83 -18.71 -4.68 -5.32
C SER A 83 -18.14 -4.92 -6.70
N TYR A 84 -17.55 -3.86 -7.28
CA TYR A 84 -16.95 -3.84 -8.60
C TYR A 84 -15.46 -3.57 -8.44
N SER A 85 -14.63 -4.40 -9.07
CA SER A 85 -13.17 -4.33 -8.94
C SER A 85 -12.57 -3.59 -10.12
N TYR A 86 -11.59 -2.73 -9.85
CA TYR A 86 -10.86 -1.97 -10.84
C TYR A 86 -9.36 -2.12 -10.61
N ARG A 87 -8.61 -2.34 -11.69
CA ARG A 87 -7.15 -2.28 -11.69
C ARG A 87 -6.71 -0.93 -12.20
N VAL A 88 -5.95 -0.23 -11.38
CA VAL A 88 -5.44 1.11 -11.64
C VAL A 88 -3.93 1.02 -11.83
N ARG A 89 -3.44 1.49 -12.98
CA ARG A 89 -2.01 1.75 -13.21
C ARG A 89 -1.74 3.21 -12.92
N TYR A 90 -0.68 3.50 -12.16
CA TYR A 90 -0.34 4.86 -11.77
C TYR A 90 1.17 5.10 -11.78
N ALA A 91 1.56 6.36 -11.97
CA ALA A 91 2.92 6.83 -11.77
C ALA A 91 3.01 7.60 -10.44
N LYS A 92 4.16 7.52 -9.79
CA LYS A 92 4.51 8.19 -8.54
C LYS A 92 5.91 8.77 -8.68
N VAL A 93 5.96 10.03 -9.09
CA VAL A 93 7.15 10.81 -9.44
C VAL A 93 7.19 12.13 -8.65
N GLY A 94 8.23 12.94 -8.86
CA GLY A 94 8.38 14.24 -8.19
C GLY A 94 8.28 14.14 -6.67
N CYS A 95 7.60 15.09 -6.02
CA CYS A 95 7.39 15.08 -4.56
C CYS A 95 6.60 13.86 -4.06
N SER A 96 5.72 13.29 -4.88
CA SER A 96 4.92 12.13 -4.51
C SER A 96 5.78 10.87 -4.28
N ARG A 97 7.01 10.80 -4.79
CA ARG A 97 7.96 9.70 -4.50
C ARG A 97 8.28 9.56 -3.00
N PHE A 98 8.11 10.62 -2.21
CA PHE A 98 8.33 10.63 -0.77
C PHE A 98 7.11 10.18 0.07
N MET A 99 5.99 9.80 -0.56
CA MET A 99 4.90 9.15 0.18
C MET A 99 5.20 7.67 0.40
N GLY A 100 5.15 7.22 1.65
CA GLY A 100 5.33 5.81 1.98
C GLY A 100 4.10 4.97 1.63
N HIS A 101 4.23 3.65 1.71
CA HIS A 101 3.11 2.74 1.46
C HIS A 101 1.92 2.97 2.42
N LEU A 102 2.20 3.27 3.70
CA LEU A 102 1.16 3.57 4.68
C LEU A 102 0.42 4.88 4.38
N ASP A 103 1.09 5.85 3.76
CA ASP A 103 0.46 7.11 3.36
C ASP A 103 -0.48 6.89 2.19
N LEU A 104 -0.10 6.03 1.23
CA LEU A 104 -0.98 5.60 0.14
C LEU A 104 -2.26 4.93 0.67
N ASN A 105 -2.12 4.01 1.62
CA ASN A 105 -3.25 3.30 2.23
C ASN A 105 -4.23 4.26 2.94
N ARG A 106 -3.76 5.43 3.39
CA ARG A 106 -4.60 6.46 4.03
C ARG A 106 -5.16 7.48 3.03
N MET A 107 -4.37 7.86 2.04
CA MET A 107 -4.70 8.90 1.07
C MET A 107 -5.69 8.42 0.03
N LEU A 108 -5.51 7.22 -0.53
CA LEU A 108 -6.31 6.73 -1.65
C LEU A 108 -7.79 6.53 -1.31
N PRO A 109 -8.18 5.94 -0.16
CA PRO A 109 -9.59 5.90 0.22
C PRO A 109 -10.23 7.29 0.33
N ARG A 110 -9.46 8.31 0.76
CA ARG A 110 -9.93 9.69 0.83
C ARG A 110 -10.08 10.28 -0.57
N ALA A 111 -9.15 10.00 -1.47
CA ALA A 111 -9.23 10.43 -2.86
C ALA A 111 -10.46 9.85 -3.56
N VAL A 112 -10.73 8.55 -3.39
CA VAL A 112 -11.94 7.89 -3.91
C VAL A 112 -13.21 8.55 -3.37
N ARG A 113 -13.29 8.78 -2.05
CA ARG A 113 -14.45 9.46 -1.44
C ARG A 113 -14.61 10.91 -1.94
N ARG A 114 -13.53 11.68 -2.09
CA ARG A 114 -13.59 13.05 -2.64
C ARG A 114 -13.96 13.08 -4.12
N ALA A 115 -13.64 12.03 -4.87
CA ALA A 115 -14.07 11.85 -6.26
C ALA A 115 -15.57 11.52 -6.36
N GLY A 116 -16.28 11.36 -5.24
CA GLY A 116 -17.71 11.09 -5.18
C GLY A 116 -18.08 9.61 -5.15
N TYR A 117 -17.09 8.70 -5.04
CA TYR A 117 -17.35 7.26 -5.09
C TYR A 117 -17.25 6.58 -3.72
N SER A 118 -17.97 5.47 -3.58
CA SER A 118 -18.02 4.68 -2.36
C SER A 118 -17.11 3.44 -2.42
N PRO A 119 -16.00 3.38 -1.64
CA PRO A 119 -15.20 2.16 -1.54
C PRO A 119 -16.01 1.00 -0.96
N ALA A 120 -15.72 -0.23 -1.37
CA ALA A 120 -16.17 -1.43 -0.68
C ALA A 120 -15.32 -1.66 0.59
N TYR A 121 -15.89 -2.25 1.64
CA TYR A 121 -15.18 -2.48 2.91
C TYR A 121 -15.07 -3.96 3.25
N SER A 122 -14.08 -4.32 4.08
CA SER A 122 -13.97 -5.67 4.64
C SER A 122 -15.10 -5.95 5.65
N GLN A 123 -15.48 -7.23 5.77
CA GLN A 123 -16.55 -7.73 6.66
C GLN A 123 -16.08 -7.94 8.12
N GLY A 124 -14.94 -7.36 8.51
CA GLY A 124 -14.35 -7.56 9.84
C GLY A 124 -14.90 -6.60 10.90
N PHE A 125 -14.49 -6.80 12.16
CA PHE A 125 -14.82 -5.89 13.28
C PHE A 125 -14.39 -4.44 13.03
N HIS A 126 -13.35 -4.23 12.22
CA HIS A 126 -12.91 -2.94 11.74
C HIS A 126 -12.94 -2.96 10.19
N PRO A 127 -14.02 -2.48 9.58
CA PRO A 127 -14.14 -2.40 8.12
C PRO A 127 -13.07 -1.47 7.55
N ILE A 128 -12.25 -2.01 6.64
CA ILE A 128 -11.20 -1.26 5.94
C ILE A 128 -11.54 -1.26 4.44
N PRO A 129 -11.34 -0.15 3.72
CA PRO A 129 -11.49 -0.11 2.27
C PRO A 129 -10.75 -1.27 1.60
N GLN A 130 -11.44 -1.99 0.72
CA GLN A 130 -10.87 -3.11 -0.02
C GLN A 130 -10.00 -2.56 -1.16
N MET A 131 -8.72 -2.40 -0.85
CA MET A 131 -7.68 -2.01 -1.78
C MET A 131 -6.51 -2.99 -1.68
N SER A 132 -5.86 -3.27 -2.80
CA SER A 132 -4.65 -4.10 -2.87
C SER A 132 -3.60 -3.37 -3.70
N PHE A 133 -2.34 -3.52 -3.33
CA PHE A 133 -1.23 -2.83 -3.96
C PHE A 133 -0.21 -3.82 -4.50
N GLY A 134 0.48 -3.42 -5.57
CA GLY A 134 1.70 -4.08 -6.00
C GLY A 134 2.82 -4.00 -4.94
N PRO A 135 4.00 -4.56 -5.23
CA PRO A 135 5.14 -4.54 -4.32
C PRO A 135 5.46 -3.09 -3.91
N PRO A 136 5.60 -2.76 -2.62
CA PRO A 136 5.79 -1.38 -2.19
C PRO A 136 7.09 -0.79 -2.74
N LEU A 137 7.04 0.46 -3.19
CA LEU A 137 8.24 1.25 -3.51
C LEU A 137 9.00 1.58 -2.23
N ARG A 138 10.32 1.71 -2.35
CA ARG A 138 11.13 2.32 -1.29
C ARG A 138 10.80 3.81 -1.19
N LEU A 139 10.96 4.36 0.02
CA LEU A 139 10.78 5.78 0.22
C LEU A 139 11.79 6.56 -0.66
N GLY A 140 11.31 7.55 -1.39
CA GLY A 140 12.15 8.34 -2.30
C GLY A 140 12.30 7.75 -3.70
N MET A 141 11.92 6.49 -3.92
CA MET A 141 11.97 5.84 -5.24
C MET A 141 10.77 6.25 -6.09
N ALA A 142 11.03 6.59 -7.36
CA ALA A 142 9.99 6.83 -8.34
C ALA A 142 9.49 5.51 -8.95
N GLY A 143 8.19 5.45 -9.26
CA GLY A 143 7.60 4.34 -10.00
C GLY A 143 6.75 4.87 -11.14
N LEU A 144 7.02 4.46 -12.37
CA LEU A 144 6.35 5.02 -13.56
C LEU A 144 5.08 4.26 -13.93
N CYS A 145 5.02 2.99 -13.53
CA CYS A 145 3.88 2.13 -13.82
C CYS A 145 3.63 1.15 -12.68
N GLU A 146 3.18 1.71 -11.57
CA GLU A 146 2.71 0.99 -10.40
C GLU A 146 1.29 0.48 -10.61
N VAL A 147 0.88 -0.51 -9.80
CA VAL A 147 -0.43 -1.13 -9.90
C VAL A 147 -1.11 -1.20 -8.54
N MET A 148 -2.41 -0.93 -8.53
CA MET A 148 -3.29 -1.20 -7.40
C MET A 148 -4.63 -1.73 -7.91
N ASP A 149 -5.32 -2.50 -7.07
CA ASP A 149 -6.71 -2.87 -7.26
C ASP A 149 -7.55 -2.14 -6.22
N ILE A 150 -8.64 -1.51 -6.67
CA ILE A 150 -9.64 -0.87 -5.81
C ILE A 150 -10.99 -1.52 -6.02
N ARG A 151 -11.80 -1.58 -4.97
CA ARG A 151 -13.20 -2.05 -5.06
C ARG A 151 -14.16 -0.96 -4.65
N LEU A 152 -15.19 -0.77 -5.47
CA LEU A 152 -16.24 0.22 -5.28
C LEU A 152 -17.60 -0.46 -5.12
N GLN A 153 -18.54 0.20 -4.44
CA GLN A 153 -19.91 -0.30 -4.25
C GLN A 153 -20.84 0.01 -5.43
N GLU A 154 -20.31 0.67 -6.45
CA GLU A 154 -21.03 1.13 -7.63
C GLU A 154 -20.21 0.83 -8.88
N GLN A 155 -20.90 0.55 -9.99
CA GLN A 155 -20.28 0.33 -11.28
C GLN A 155 -20.05 1.67 -11.97
N VAL A 156 -18.79 2.00 -12.16
CA VAL A 156 -18.32 3.22 -12.83
C VAL A 156 -17.62 2.84 -14.13
N ASP A 157 -17.78 3.67 -15.16
CA ASP A 157 -16.96 3.58 -16.36
C ASP A 157 -15.47 3.84 -16.00
N PRO A 158 -14.52 3.00 -16.45
CA PRO A 158 -13.11 3.14 -16.08
C PRO A 158 -12.50 4.49 -16.44
N LYS A 159 -12.89 5.11 -17.57
CA LYS A 159 -12.36 6.41 -17.98
C LYS A 159 -12.88 7.52 -17.07
N VAL A 160 -14.18 7.50 -16.78
CA VAL A 160 -14.79 8.46 -15.83
C VAL A 160 -14.14 8.34 -14.45
N LEU A 161 -13.89 7.11 -13.99
CA LEU A 161 -13.20 6.87 -12.72
C LEU A 161 -11.76 7.39 -12.74
N ALA A 162 -11.02 7.20 -13.84
CA ALA A 162 -9.66 7.71 -14.00
C ALA A 162 -9.60 9.24 -13.92
N ASP A 163 -10.50 9.93 -14.62
CA ASP A 163 -10.55 11.39 -14.68
C ASP A 163 -10.89 11.97 -13.29
N ALA A 164 -11.91 11.40 -12.64
CA ALA A 164 -12.35 11.83 -11.32
C ALA A 164 -11.29 11.57 -10.24
N LEU A 165 -10.57 10.45 -10.28
CA LEU A 165 -9.47 10.19 -9.35
C LEU A 165 -8.29 11.13 -9.58
N SER A 166 -7.92 11.39 -10.84
CA SER A 166 -6.80 12.26 -11.19
C SER A 166 -6.94 13.66 -10.60
N GLN A 167 -8.17 14.20 -10.56
CA GLN A 167 -8.46 15.51 -9.95
C GLN A 167 -8.27 15.55 -8.43
N GLN A 168 -8.23 14.40 -7.77
CA GLN A 168 -8.12 14.30 -6.31
C GLN A 168 -6.72 13.94 -5.83
N LEU A 169 -5.78 13.65 -6.75
CA LEU A 169 -4.45 13.16 -6.43
C LEU A 169 -3.44 14.31 -6.34
N PRO A 170 -2.41 14.18 -5.47
CA PRO A 170 -1.37 15.19 -5.36
C PRO A 170 -0.49 15.23 -6.61
N HIS A 171 0.20 16.36 -6.82
CA HIS A 171 1.15 16.52 -7.90
C HIS A 171 2.22 15.41 -7.91
N GLY A 172 2.52 14.87 -9.09
CA GLY A 172 3.43 13.74 -9.28
C GLY A 172 2.81 12.37 -8.96
N PHE A 173 1.51 12.30 -8.65
CA PHE A 173 0.77 11.03 -8.62
C PHE A 173 -0.22 11.02 -9.78
N GLU A 174 0.08 10.24 -10.82
CA GLU A 174 -0.67 10.27 -12.09
C GLU A 174 -1.36 8.94 -12.35
N ILE A 175 -2.65 8.97 -12.68
CA ILE A 175 -3.34 7.77 -13.17
C ILE A 175 -2.95 7.55 -14.63
N ARG A 176 -2.36 6.39 -14.93
CA ARG A 176 -1.96 6.00 -16.29
C ARG A 176 -3.05 5.22 -17.00
N SER A 177 -3.73 4.33 -16.29
CA SER A 177 -4.92 3.65 -16.82
C SER A 177 -5.79 3.07 -15.70
N VAL A 178 -7.07 2.84 -16.02
CA VAL A 178 -8.01 2.14 -15.16
C VAL A 178 -8.75 1.12 -16.00
N HIS A 179 -8.88 -0.11 -15.49
CA HIS A 179 -9.61 -1.19 -16.14
C HIS A 179 -10.56 -1.84 -15.14
N SER A 180 -11.81 -2.10 -15.54
CA SER A 180 -12.69 -2.97 -14.78
C SER A 180 -12.15 -4.40 -14.83
N ILE A 181 -12.11 -5.09 -13.70
CA ILE A 181 -11.63 -6.47 -13.60
C ILE A 181 -12.69 -7.38 -13.01
N GLY A 182 -12.89 -8.53 -13.65
CA GLY A 182 -13.80 -9.58 -13.16
C GLY A 182 -13.16 -10.48 -12.12
N ALA A 183 -13.95 -11.40 -11.55
CA ALA A 183 -13.49 -12.34 -10.53
C ALA A 183 -12.38 -13.31 -11.03
N ALA A 184 -12.31 -13.55 -12.34
CA ALA A 184 -11.29 -14.39 -12.97
C ALA A 184 -9.97 -13.65 -13.23
N ALA A 185 -9.90 -12.34 -12.99
CA ALA A 185 -8.68 -11.58 -13.23
C ALA A 185 -7.53 -12.07 -12.33
N PRO A 186 -6.29 -12.15 -12.84
CA PRO A 186 -5.16 -12.58 -12.05
C PRO A 186 -4.92 -11.60 -10.89
N LYS A 187 -4.61 -12.14 -9.71
CA LYS A 187 -4.24 -11.34 -8.53
C LYS A 187 -3.02 -10.49 -8.83
N LEU A 188 -2.89 -9.34 -8.15
CA LEU A 188 -1.74 -8.44 -8.33
C LEU A 188 -0.40 -9.15 -8.25
N SER A 189 -0.21 -10.02 -7.25
CA SER A 189 1.03 -10.78 -7.09
C SER A 189 1.41 -11.55 -8.37
N ALA A 190 0.45 -12.16 -9.07
CA ALA A 190 0.74 -12.92 -10.30
C ALA A 190 1.23 -12.04 -11.46
N VAL A 191 0.84 -10.77 -11.49
CA VAL A 191 1.19 -9.81 -12.57
C VAL A 191 2.31 -8.83 -12.18
N SER A 192 2.84 -8.94 -10.96
CA SER A 192 3.86 -8.03 -10.42
C SER A 192 5.06 -8.76 -9.81
N ASN A 193 5.39 -9.93 -10.36
CA ASN A 193 6.49 -10.77 -9.88
C ASN A 193 7.86 -10.21 -10.26
N TRP A 194 7.95 -9.57 -11.43
CA TRP A 194 9.17 -9.00 -11.99
C TRP A 194 9.02 -7.51 -12.20
N ALA A 195 10.14 -6.82 -12.34
CA ALA A 195 10.14 -5.40 -12.67
C ALA A 195 11.32 -5.01 -13.53
N ASP A 196 11.06 -4.04 -14.41
CA ASP A 196 12.10 -3.30 -15.11
C ASP A 196 12.42 -2.04 -14.31
N PHE A 197 13.70 -1.82 -14.07
CA PHE A 197 14.26 -0.64 -13.44
C PHE A 197 15.08 0.15 -14.45
N LEU A 198 14.99 1.47 -14.33
CA LEU A 198 15.92 2.42 -14.92
C LEU A 198 16.73 3.02 -13.79
N ILE A 199 18.05 2.94 -13.91
CA ILE A 199 18.97 3.45 -12.91
C ILE A 199 19.81 4.54 -13.56
N LEU A 200 19.73 5.74 -13.00
CA LEU A 200 20.58 6.86 -13.38
C LEU A 200 21.84 6.82 -12.52
N VAL A 201 22.99 6.80 -13.17
CA VAL A 201 24.31 6.79 -12.54
C VAL A 201 25.12 7.92 -13.16
N SER A 202 26.00 8.59 -12.40
CA SER A 202 26.88 9.60 -13.00
C SER A 202 27.78 8.98 -14.08
N GLN A 203 28.12 9.76 -15.10
CA GLN A 203 28.98 9.33 -16.21
C GLN A 203 30.36 8.85 -15.71
N GLU A 204 30.89 9.51 -14.67
CA GLU A 204 32.13 9.13 -14.00
C GLU A 204 32.02 7.71 -13.41
N ALA A 205 30.99 7.45 -12.60
CA ALA A 205 30.80 6.12 -12.03
C ALA A 205 30.47 5.08 -13.10
N ALA A 206 29.67 5.44 -14.11
CA ALA A 206 29.34 4.55 -15.22
C ALA A 206 30.57 4.14 -16.04
N SER A 207 31.61 4.98 -16.10
CA SER A 207 32.88 4.64 -16.77
C SER A 207 33.67 3.54 -16.06
N ALA A 208 33.43 3.32 -14.77
CA ALA A 208 34.06 2.25 -13.99
C ALA A 208 33.51 0.86 -14.30
N VAL A 209 32.33 0.77 -14.97
CA VAL A 209 31.67 -0.50 -15.29
C VAL A 209 31.37 -0.57 -16.80
N THR A 210 32.15 -1.35 -17.52
CA THR A 210 31.98 -1.52 -18.97
C THR A 210 30.81 -2.46 -19.30
N ALA A 211 30.34 -2.42 -20.55
CA ALA A 211 29.28 -3.33 -21.00
C ALA A 211 29.73 -4.80 -20.93
N GLU A 212 31.01 -5.07 -21.20
CA GLU A 212 31.59 -6.42 -21.10
C GLU A 212 31.56 -6.94 -19.66
N GLN A 213 31.83 -6.09 -18.68
CA GLN A 213 31.75 -6.47 -17.26
C GLN A 213 30.31 -6.80 -16.84
N LEU A 214 29.29 -6.11 -17.38
CA LEU A 214 27.89 -6.46 -17.14
C LEU A 214 27.53 -7.83 -17.74
N VAL A 215 28.02 -8.12 -18.96
CA VAL A 215 27.84 -9.42 -19.59
C VAL A 215 28.56 -10.51 -18.80
N GLU A 216 29.79 -10.27 -18.37
CA GLU A 216 30.55 -11.18 -17.51
C GLU A 216 29.85 -11.40 -16.17
N PHE A 217 29.26 -10.38 -15.56
CA PHE A 217 28.46 -10.51 -14.33
C PHE A 217 27.23 -11.42 -14.53
N LEU A 218 26.61 -11.38 -15.71
CA LEU A 218 25.45 -12.23 -16.03
C LEU A 218 25.84 -13.63 -16.51
N ASN A 219 27.10 -13.88 -16.86
CA ASN A 219 27.54 -15.16 -17.41
C ASN A 219 27.55 -16.33 -16.39
N PRO A 220 27.96 -16.15 -15.11
CA PRO A 220 27.93 -17.20 -14.10
C PRO A 220 26.57 -17.88 -13.98
N HIS A 221 26.60 -19.19 -13.74
CA HIS A 221 25.40 -19.97 -13.42
C HIS A 221 24.85 -19.67 -12.02
N GLU A 222 25.68 -19.21 -11.09
CA GLU A 222 25.29 -18.89 -9.71
C GLU A 222 25.96 -17.59 -9.24
N ILE A 223 25.19 -16.73 -8.55
CA ILE A 223 25.68 -15.53 -7.87
C ILE A 223 25.22 -15.63 -6.41
N LYS A 224 26.15 -15.98 -5.51
CA LYS A 224 25.85 -16.27 -4.11
C LYS A 224 25.94 -15.03 -3.25
N VAL A 225 24.86 -14.73 -2.53
CA VAL A 225 24.76 -13.57 -1.64
C VAL A 225 24.43 -14.00 -0.23
N GLU A 226 25.13 -13.44 0.74
CA GLU A 226 24.81 -13.63 2.14
C GLU A 226 23.64 -12.75 2.57
N ARG A 227 22.54 -13.38 3.02
CA ARG A 227 21.40 -12.71 3.64
C ARG A 227 21.28 -13.08 5.11
N PHE A 228 20.90 -12.10 5.92
CA PHE A 228 20.65 -12.30 7.33
C PHE A 228 19.14 -12.36 7.60
N SER A 229 18.72 -13.40 8.31
CA SER A 229 17.36 -13.49 8.86
C SER A 229 17.15 -12.42 9.94
N LYS A 230 15.88 -12.07 10.21
CA LYS A 230 15.50 -11.25 11.37
C LYS A 230 16.04 -11.79 12.71
N LYS A 231 16.34 -13.09 12.79
CA LYS A 231 16.96 -13.76 13.95
C LYS A 231 18.50 -13.88 13.85
N GLY A 232 19.15 -13.16 12.94
CA GLY A 232 20.61 -13.15 12.75
C GLY A 232 21.21 -14.38 12.05
N LYS A 233 20.40 -15.39 11.71
CA LYS A 233 20.87 -16.58 11.00
C LYS A 233 21.30 -16.21 9.57
N ARG A 234 22.55 -16.55 9.22
CA ARG A 234 23.10 -16.39 7.86
C ARG A 234 22.46 -17.42 6.91
N ARG A 235 22.09 -16.96 5.72
CA ARG A 235 21.62 -17.80 4.61
C ARG A 235 22.30 -17.34 3.34
N ILE A 236 22.96 -18.26 2.66
CA ILE A 236 23.46 -18.03 1.30
C ILE A 236 22.29 -18.26 0.34
N VAL A 237 22.03 -17.28 -0.53
CA VAL A 237 20.98 -17.33 -1.54
C VAL A 237 21.62 -17.08 -2.90
N ASP A 238 21.31 -17.94 -3.87
CA ASP A 238 21.66 -17.68 -5.26
C ASP A 238 20.65 -16.68 -5.86
N ILE A 239 21.16 -15.55 -6.33
CA ILE A 239 20.35 -14.47 -6.90
C ILE A 239 20.37 -14.47 -8.43
N ARG A 240 21.24 -15.27 -9.07
CA ARG A 240 21.37 -15.30 -10.53
C ARG A 240 20.05 -15.54 -11.25
N PRO A 241 19.16 -16.46 -10.81
CA PRO A 241 17.90 -16.71 -11.49
C PRO A 241 16.90 -15.54 -11.39
N GLY A 242 17.13 -14.61 -10.46
CA GLY A 242 16.30 -13.44 -10.28
C GLY A 242 16.78 -12.20 -11.04
N VAL A 243 17.87 -12.28 -11.81
CA VAL A 243 18.35 -11.22 -12.71
C VAL A 243 18.19 -11.68 -14.16
N ALA A 244 17.29 -11.05 -14.91
CA ALA A 244 17.03 -11.43 -16.30
C ALA A 244 17.87 -10.63 -17.30
N SER A 245 18.05 -9.33 -17.07
CA SER A 245 18.88 -8.48 -17.91
C SER A 245 19.49 -7.34 -17.11
N LEU A 246 20.65 -6.88 -17.57
CA LEU A 246 21.42 -5.76 -17.04
C LEU A 246 22.25 -5.18 -18.18
N GLU A 247 21.93 -3.96 -18.61
CA GLU A 247 22.54 -3.36 -19.81
C GLU A 247 22.54 -1.83 -19.75
N TRP A 248 23.60 -1.22 -20.26
CA TRP A 248 23.62 0.22 -20.51
C TRP A 248 22.75 0.54 -21.72
N ILE A 249 21.94 1.58 -21.62
CA ILE A 249 21.11 2.09 -22.72
C ILE A 249 21.42 3.57 -22.95
N ASP A 250 21.33 4.01 -24.21
CA ASP A 250 21.63 5.40 -24.59
C ASP A 250 20.36 6.27 -24.64
N GLU A 251 19.19 5.65 -24.82
CA GLU A 251 17.91 6.35 -24.97
C GLU A 251 16.94 5.98 -23.84
N VAL A 252 16.23 7.00 -23.33
CA VAL A 252 15.12 6.78 -22.40
C VAL A 252 13.99 6.08 -23.14
N PRO A 253 13.47 4.95 -22.64
CA PRO A 253 12.35 4.29 -23.29
C PRO A 253 11.10 5.18 -23.36
N GLU A 254 10.34 5.09 -24.46
CA GLU A 254 9.19 5.99 -24.75
C GLU A 254 8.16 6.09 -23.61
N ASP A 255 7.89 5.00 -22.90
CA ASP A 255 6.96 4.96 -21.77
C ASP A 255 7.47 5.64 -20.49
N ALA A 256 8.74 6.08 -20.49
CA ALA A 256 9.39 6.79 -19.40
C ALA A 256 9.76 8.24 -19.74
N THR A 257 9.80 8.63 -21.01
CA THR A 257 10.31 9.93 -21.47
C THR A 257 9.59 11.14 -20.87
N GLU A 258 8.28 11.04 -20.62
CA GLU A 258 7.49 12.14 -20.02
C GLU A 258 7.72 12.30 -18.50
N LEU A 259 8.25 11.26 -17.85
CA LEU A 259 8.29 11.14 -16.39
C LEU A 259 9.72 11.06 -15.82
N LEU A 260 10.71 10.98 -16.71
CA LEU A 260 12.11 10.84 -16.38
C LEU A 260 12.92 11.89 -17.14
N GLU A 261 13.64 12.70 -16.39
CA GLU A 261 14.64 13.61 -16.91
C GLU A 261 16.02 13.02 -16.65
N VAL A 262 16.84 12.94 -17.69
CA VAL A 262 18.22 12.44 -17.63
C VAL A 262 19.13 13.61 -17.90
N ARG A 263 20.10 13.81 -17.02
CA ARG A 263 21.08 14.89 -17.17
C ARG A 263 22.18 14.48 -18.14
N ASP A 264 22.85 15.45 -18.74
CA ASP A 264 23.97 15.23 -19.66
C ASP A 264 25.15 14.49 -19.00
N ASP A 265 25.27 14.57 -17.67
CA ASP A 265 26.29 13.91 -16.85
C ASP A 265 25.82 12.57 -16.26
N GLU A 266 24.68 12.04 -16.70
CA GLU A 266 24.13 10.76 -16.25
C GLU A 266 24.06 9.73 -17.39
N ARG A 267 24.24 8.46 -17.02
CA ARG A 267 24.06 7.31 -17.90
C ARG A 267 22.95 6.41 -17.36
N LEU A 268 22.18 5.82 -18.29
CA LEU A 268 21.08 4.92 -17.98
C LEU A 268 21.52 3.46 -17.98
N LEU A 269 21.30 2.79 -16.84
CA LEU A 269 21.40 1.36 -16.69
C LEU A 269 20.00 0.76 -16.60
N GLN A 270 19.65 -0.11 -17.55
CA GLN A 270 18.43 -0.89 -17.52
C GLN A 270 18.67 -2.22 -16.80
N MET A 271 17.73 -2.59 -15.93
CA MET A 271 17.82 -3.84 -15.18
C MET A 271 16.46 -4.49 -15.02
N ARG A 272 16.37 -5.80 -15.31
CA ARG A 272 15.17 -6.61 -15.04
C ARG A 272 15.44 -7.60 -13.92
N ILE A 273 14.69 -7.48 -12.82
CA ILE A 273 14.82 -8.38 -11.67
C ILE A 273 13.49 -8.92 -11.15
N CYS A 274 13.58 -10.04 -10.44
CA CYS A 274 12.48 -10.68 -9.73
C CYS A 274 12.25 -10.01 -8.37
N LEU A 275 11.03 -9.56 -8.10
CA LEU A 275 10.63 -8.89 -6.87
C LEU A 275 9.98 -9.82 -5.83
N GLN A 276 9.51 -10.99 -6.24
CA GLN A 276 8.73 -11.91 -5.40
C GLN A 276 9.11 -13.38 -5.63
N GLY A 277 8.91 -14.23 -4.63
CA GLY A 277 9.24 -15.67 -4.72
C GLY A 277 10.66 -15.99 -4.25
N ASP A 278 11.19 -17.12 -4.72
CA ASP A 278 12.43 -17.72 -4.19
C ASP A 278 13.70 -16.95 -4.59
N HIS A 279 13.63 -16.21 -5.69
CA HIS A 279 14.74 -15.42 -6.25
C HIS A 279 14.46 -13.92 -6.13
N GLN A 280 13.83 -13.47 -5.05
CA GLN A 280 13.60 -12.04 -4.82
C GLN A 280 14.94 -11.30 -4.74
N LEU A 281 15.06 -10.20 -5.49
CA LEU A 281 16.18 -9.27 -5.43
C LEU A 281 15.73 -7.84 -5.15
N LYS A 282 16.69 -7.07 -4.64
CA LYS A 282 16.64 -5.62 -4.55
C LYS A 282 17.63 -5.02 -5.55
N PRO A 283 17.28 -3.92 -6.25
CA PRO A 283 18.20 -3.25 -7.17
C PRO A 283 19.56 -2.95 -6.55
N GLU A 284 19.57 -2.52 -5.29
CA GLU A 284 20.78 -2.12 -4.58
C GLU A 284 21.71 -3.30 -4.30
N GLU A 285 21.20 -4.54 -4.20
CA GLU A 285 22.06 -5.73 -4.07
C GLU A 285 22.87 -5.96 -5.34
N VAL A 286 22.27 -5.76 -6.52
CA VAL A 286 22.96 -5.87 -7.82
C VAL A 286 23.92 -4.71 -8.02
N LEU A 287 23.48 -3.48 -7.74
CA LEU A 287 24.31 -2.28 -7.86
C LEU A 287 25.56 -2.35 -6.98
N THR A 288 25.41 -2.83 -5.75
CA THR A 288 26.55 -3.03 -4.84
C THR A 288 27.57 -4.03 -5.41
N MET A 289 27.15 -5.03 -6.18
CA MET A 289 28.08 -6.02 -6.75
C MET A 289 28.82 -5.48 -7.97
N ILE A 290 28.13 -4.75 -8.84
CA ILE A 290 28.76 -4.20 -10.06
C ILE A 290 29.69 -3.02 -9.75
N PHE A 291 29.45 -2.29 -8.66
CA PHE A 291 30.26 -1.14 -8.22
C PHE A 291 31.12 -1.48 -6.98
N GLU A 292 31.70 -2.69 -6.95
CA GLU A 292 32.74 -3.09 -5.97
C GLU A 292 32.38 -2.87 -4.48
N GLY A 293 31.12 -3.04 -4.12
CA GLY A 293 30.64 -2.97 -2.74
C GLY A 293 30.00 -1.66 -2.33
N VAL A 294 29.93 -0.64 -3.21
CA VAL A 294 29.33 0.66 -2.90
C VAL A 294 28.44 1.14 -4.03
N VAL A 295 27.20 1.52 -3.72
CA VAL A 295 26.34 2.19 -4.71
C VAL A 295 26.85 3.62 -4.90
N PRO A 296 27.15 4.06 -6.14
CA PRO A 296 27.67 5.40 -6.39
C PRO A 296 26.75 6.50 -5.86
N GLU A 297 27.33 7.59 -5.38
CA GLU A 297 26.57 8.74 -4.90
C GLU A 297 25.74 9.35 -6.05
N GLY A 298 24.54 9.84 -5.72
CA GLY A 298 23.63 10.41 -6.72
C GLY A 298 22.85 9.36 -7.53
N THR A 299 23.12 8.06 -7.36
CA THR A 299 22.38 7.00 -8.08
C THR A 299 20.88 7.08 -7.82
N GLN A 300 20.09 7.26 -8.89
CA GLN A 300 18.63 7.26 -8.80
C GLN A 300 18.08 5.96 -9.36
N VAL A 301 17.34 5.23 -8.53
CA VAL A 301 16.65 4.00 -8.95
C VAL A 301 15.18 4.34 -9.22
N ILE A 302 14.71 4.06 -10.43
CA ILE A 302 13.32 4.24 -10.85
C ILE A 302 12.76 2.88 -11.27
N ARG A 303 11.58 2.51 -10.75
CA ARG A 303 10.86 1.33 -11.25
C ARG A 303 10.01 1.73 -12.45
N ARG A 304 10.41 1.31 -13.65
CA ARG A 304 9.71 1.62 -14.90
C ARG A 304 8.37 0.91 -14.99
N ARG A 305 8.36 -0.42 -14.80
CA ARG A 305 7.13 -1.23 -14.91
C ARG A 305 7.20 -2.53 -14.13
N LEU A 306 6.03 -3.03 -13.75
CA LEU A 306 5.81 -4.34 -13.17
C LEU A 306 5.41 -5.34 -14.26
N LEU A 307 5.92 -6.55 -14.15
CA LEU A 307 5.74 -7.62 -15.13
C LEU A 307 5.32 -8.91 -14.41
N PRO A 308 4.52 -9.78 -15.04
CA PRO A 308 4.35 -11.15 -14.58
C PRO A 308 5.69 -11.89 -14.63
N ALA A 309 5.74 -13.09 -14.03
CA ALA A 309 6.88 -13.96 -14.25
C ALA A 309 7.07 -14.22 -15.77
N PRO A 310 8.31 -14.21 -16.29
CA PRO A 310 8.57 -14.47 -17.70
C PRO A 310 8.08 -15.86 -18.16
N THR A 311 7.68 -16.73 -17.22
CA THR A 311 7.08 -18.05 -17.45
C THR A 311 5.57 -18.02 -17.66
N VAL A 312 4.93 -16.85 -17.74
CA VAL A 312 3.51 -16.79 -18.14
C VAL A 312 3.46 -16.22 -19.54
N GLU A 313 3.36 -17.12 -20.54
CA GLU A 313 2.63 -16.81 -21.76
C GLU A 313 1.28 -16.24 -21.32
N LEU A 314 1.18 -14.91 -21.31
CA LEU A 314 -0.10 -14.25 -21.25
C LEU A 314 -0.77 -14.65 -22.56
N VAL A 315 -1.59 -15.70 -22.48
CA VAL A 315 -2.45 -16.13 -23.57
C VAL A 315 -3.12 -14.89 -24.12
N SER A 316 -2.73 -14.54 -25.33
CA SER A 316 -3.35 -13.54 -26.16
C SER A 316 -4.78 -13.99 -26.43
N THR A 317 -5.70 -13.54 -25.59
CA THR A 317 -7.13 -13.64 -25.89
C THR A 317 -7.70 -12.23 -25.92
N ILE A 318 -7.73 -11.71 -27.15
CA ILE A 318 -8.75 -10.87 -27.80
C ILE A 318 -9.55 -9.93 -26.90
#